data_AF-S8DN53-F1
#
_entry.id   AF-S8DN53-F1
#
_cell.length_a   1.000
_cell.length_b   1.000
_cell.length_c   1.000
_cell.angle_alpha   90.00
_cell.angle_beta   90.00
_cell.angle_gamma   90.00
#
_symmetry.space_group_name_H-M   'P 1'
#
loop_
_entity.id
_entity.type
_entity.pdbx_description
1 polymer ?
#
loop_
_entity_poly.entity_id
_entity_poly.type
_entity_poly.pdbx_seq_one_letter_code
_entity_poly.pdbx_strand_id
1 'polypeptide(L)'
;DKSLRLFKNSLIDLVKDLLKPTWKEGRMSREVHKTVVKKVVDKITGTIRTDHIPKTQDKVDHYLKHSKTKISKLVQAYVGRNLKKGS
;
A
#
# COMPACT_ATOMS: atom_id res chain seq x y z
N ASP A 1 -6.65 -9.66 15.37
CA ASP A 1 -5.79 -10.56 14.57
C ASP A 1 -4.33 -10.14 14.45
N LYS A 2 -3.41 -10.98 14.98
CA LYS A 2 -1.95 -10.83 14.78
C LYS A 2 -1.56 -10.88 13.30
N SER A 3 -2.17 -11.79 12.54
CA SER A 3 -1.92 -12.00 11.11
C SER A 3 -2.27 -10.78 10.25
N LEU A 4 -3.44 -10.20 10.49
CA LEU A 4 -3.90 -9.01 9.79
C LEU A 4 -2.99 -7.80 10.09
N ARG A 5 -2.48 -7.70 11.32
CA ARG A 5 -1.51 -6.68 11.72
C ARG A 5 -0.17 -6.84 11.01
N LEU A 6 0.32 -8.07 10.89
CA LEU A 6 1.53 -8.41 10.15
C LEU A 6 1.39 -8.03 8.67
N PHE A 7 0.30 -8.48 8.04
CA PHE A 7 0.00 -8.20 6.64
C PHE A 7 -0.12 -6.69 6.36
N LYS A 8 -0.83 -5.95 7.24
CA LYS A 8 -0.92 -4.49 7.15
C LYS A 8 0.45 -3.83 7.24
N ASN A 9 1.31 -4.25 8.17
CA ASN A 9 2.65 -3.69 8.31
C ASN A 9 3.50 -3.89 7.04
N SER A 10 3.53 -5.09 6.47
CA SER A 10 4.29 -5.36 5.26
C SER A 10 3.73 -4.60 4.04
N LEU A 11 2.41 -4.44 3.93
CA LEU A 11 1.80 -3.57 2.93
C LEU A 11 2.21 -2.11 3.11
N ILE A 12 2.18 -1.61 4.35
CA ILE A 12 2.58 -0.23 4.66
C ILE A 12 4.03 0.00 4.22
N ASP A 13 4.93 -0.94 4.49
CA ASP A 13 6.34 -0.83 4.13
C ASP A 13 6.54 -0.80 2.60
N LEU A 14 5.90 -1.74 1.88
CA LEU A 14 5.94 -1.78 0.43
C LEU A 14 5.39 -0.49 -0.19
N VAL A 15 4.27 0.03 0.33
CA VAL A 15 3.68 1.27 -0.18
C VAL A 15 4.58 2.46 0.12
N LYS A 16 5.15 2.55 1.33
CA LYS A 16 6.13 3.60 1.67
C LYS A 16 7.32 3.58 0.71
N ASP A 17 7.84 2.40 0.38
CA ASP A 17 8.98 2.27 -0.54
C ASP A 17 8.63 2.76 -1.95
N LEU A 18 7.44 2.42 -2.44
CA LEU A 18 6.91 2.93 -3.71
C LEU A 18 6.65 4.45 -3.70
N LEU A 19 6.39 5.02 -2.52
CA LEU A 19 6.15 6.47 -2.34
C LEU A 19 7.45 7.26 -2.13
N LYS A 20 8.55 6.64 -1.70
CA LYS A 20 9.86 7.29 -1.52
C LYS A 20 10.28 8.16 -2.72
N PRO A 21 10.24 7.70 -3.98
CA PRO A 21 10.65 8.53 -5.12
C PRO A 21 9.78 9.78 -5.24
N THR A 22 8.45 9.65 -5.16
CA THR A 22 7.54 10.80 -5.26
C THR A 22 7.68 11.77 -4.08
N TRP A 23 7.94 11.25 -2.88
CA TRP A 23 8.25 12.06 -1.70
C TRP A 23 9.56 12.83 -1.87
N LYS A 24 10.61 12.16 -2.35
CA LYS A 24 11.94 12.75 -2.58
C LYS A 24 11.90 13.84 -3.64
N GLU A 25 11.06 13.71 -4.66
CA GLU A 25 10.81 14.75 -5.66
C GLU A 25 10.04 15.97 -5.10
N GLY A 26 9.61 15.96 -3.83
CA GLY A 26 8.83 17.04 -3.23
C GLY A 26 7.40 17.14 -3.77
N ARG A 27 6.96 16.17 -4.58
CA ARG A 27 5.64 16.14 -5.19
C ARG A 27 4.54 15.76 -4.21
N MET A 28 4.86 15.35 -2.99
CA MET A 28 3.91 14.76 -2.04
C MET A 28 4.06 15.30 -0.62
N SER A 29 2.96 15.78 -0.06
CA SER A 29 2.88 16.22 1.35
C SER A 29 2.66 15.07 2.31
N ARG A 30 3.01 15.27 3.59
CA ARG A 30 2.92 14.23 4.67
C ARG A 30 1.52 13.65 4.80
N GLU A 31 0.50 14.49 4.58
CA GLU A 31 -0.92 14.10 4.61
C GLU A 31 -1.30 13.22 3.42
N VAL A 32 -0.85 13.57 2.20
CA VAL A 32 -1.07 12.76 1.00
C VAL A 32 -0.40 11.40 1.16
N HIS A 33 0.85 11.38 1.65
CA HIS A 33 1.56 10.13 1.92
C HIS A 33 0.77 9.22 2.87
N LYS A 34 0.35 9.72 4.04
CA LYS A 34 -0.48 8.95 4.99
C LYS A 34 -1.80 8.49 4.36
N THR A 35 -2.44 9.36 3.57
CA THR A 35 -3.71 9.07 2.90
C THR A 35 -3.57 7.96 1.86
N VAL A 36 -2.53 8.01 1.02
CA VAL A 36 -2.27 6.99 0.00
C VAL A 36 -1.94 5.65 0.65
N VAL A 37 -1.04 5.64 1.66
CA VAL A 37 -0.73 4.43 2.43
C VAL A 37 -2.01 3.81 2.99
N LYS A 38 -2.84 4.61 3.69
CA LYS A 38 -4.09 4.13 4.26
C LYS A 38 -5.05 3.60 3.19
N LYS A 39 -5.26 4.34 2.10
CA LYS A 39 -6.17 3.92 1.02
C LYS A 39 -5.74 2.63 0.35
N VAL A 40 -4.45 2.48 0.07
CA VAL A 40 -3.91 1.28 -0.59
C VAL A 40 -4.03 0.08 0.34
N VAL A 41 -3.61 0.22 1.60
CA VAL A 41 -3.72 -0.85 2.61
C VAL A 41 -5.17 -1.25 2.78
N ASP A 42 -6.07 -0.29 2.99
CA ASP A 42 -7.50 -0.54 3.18
C ASP A 42 -8.11 -1.23 1.96
N LYS A 43 -7.80 -0.76 0.75
CA LYS A 43 -8.26 -1.38 -0.50
C LYS A 43 -7.80 -2.83 -0.62
N ILE A 44 -6.53 -3.13 -0.36
CA ILE A 44 -6.01 -4.50 -0.44
C ILE A 44 -6.64 -5.37 0.66
N THR A 45 -6.66 -4.90 1.91
CA THR A 45 -7.24 -5.65 3.03
C THR A 45 -8.74 -5.85 2.89
N GLY A 46 -9.46 -4.94 2.24
CA GLY A 46 -10.88 -5.08 1.93
C GLY A 46 -11.15 -5.95 0.71
N THR A 47 -10.17 -6.14 -0.18
CA THR A 47 -10.30 -7.06 -1.32
C THR A 47 -10.01 -8.52 -0.91
N ILE A 48 -9.16 -8.71 0.11
CA ILE A 48 -8.87 -10.04 0.65
C ILE A 48 -9.99 -10.45 1.60
N ARG A 49 -10.67 -11.55 1.28
CA ARG A 49 -11.60 -12.20 2.23
C ARG A 49 -10.84 -12.62 3.48
N THR A 50 -11.46 -12.49 4.66
CA THR A 50 -10.87 -12.81 5.96
C THR A 50 -10.22 -14.19 6.01
N ASP A 51 -10.76 -15.15 5.27
CA ASP A 51 -10.26 -16.52 5.12
C ASP A 51 -8.90 -16.61 4.38
N HIS A 52 -8.67 -15.69 3.44
CA HIS A 52 -7.46 -15.61 2.61
C HIS A 52 -6.38 -14.69 3.19
N ILE A 53 -6.58 -14.15 4.39
CA ILE A 53 -5.56 -13.28 5.00
C ILE A 53 -4.31 -14.11 5.31
N PRO A 54 -3.15 -13.72 4.77
CA PRO A 54 -1.91 -14.43 5.04
C PRO A 54 -1.63 -14.44 6.54
N LYS A 55 -1.49 -15.63 7.12
CA LYS A 55 -1.28 -15.80 8.57
C LYS A 55 0.20 -15.77 8.99
N THR A 56 1.09 -16.05 8.05
CA THR A 56 2.55 -16.15 8.26
C THR A 56 3.30 -15.17 7.36
N GLN A 57 4.50 -14.77 7.79
CA GLN A 57 5.37 -13.84 7.05
C GLN A 57 5.63 -14.33 5.61
N ASP A 58 5.88 -15.62 5.43
CA ASP A 58 6.12 -16.23 4.12
C ASP A 58 4.93 -16.05 3.15
N LYS A 59 3.70 -16.32 3.62
CA LYS A 59 2.49 -16.09 2.81
C LYS A 59 2.29 -14.61 2.52
N VAL A 60 2.61 -13.72 3.47
CA VAL A 60 2.56 -12.27 3.26
C VAL A 60 3.52 -11.90 2.13
N ASP A 61 4.79 -12.33 2.21
CA ASP A 61 5.80 -12.03 1.19
C ASP A 61 5.40 -12.59 -0.17
N HIS A 62 4.98 -13.84 -0.24
CA HIS A 62 4.51 -14.46 -1.47
C HIS A 62 3.35 -13.68 -2.09
N TYR A 63 2.36 -13.30 -1.29
CA TYR A 63 1.24 -12.47 -1.74
C TYR A 63 1.72 -11.10 -2.22
N LEU A 64 2.60 -10.44 -1.46
CA LEU A 64 3.12 -9.12 -1.80
C LEU A 64 3.96 -9.16 -3.06
N LYS A 65 4.75 -10.20 -3.28
CA LYS A 65 5.58 -10.41 -4.47
C LYS A 65 4.71 -10.65 -5.69
N HIS A 66 3.73 -11.54 -5.57
CA HIS A 66 2.76 -11.82 -6.64
C HIS A 66 1.89 -10.59 -6.95
N SER A 67 1.45 -9.88 -5.92
CA SER A 67 0.62 -8.68 -6.05
C SER A 67 1.44 -7.39 -6.21
N LYS A 68 2.78 -7.45 -6.23
CA LYS A 68 3.66 -6.27 -6.19
C LYS A 68 3.35 -5.31 -7.32
N THR A 69 3.21 -5.84 -8.52
CA THR A 69 2.86 -5.09 -9.73
C THR A 69 1.49 -4.43 -9.61
N LYS A 70 0.51 -5.14 -9.04
CA LYS A 70 -0.85 -4.63 -8.84
C LYS A 70 -0.89 -3.53 -7.77
N ILE A 71 -0.20 -3.74 -6.65
CA ILE A 71 -0.05 -2.77 -5.57
C ILE A 71 0.66 -1.52 -6.11
N SER A 72 1.76 -1.68 -6.85
CA SER A 72 2.49 -0.57 -7.46
C SER A 72 1.61 0.27 -8.38
N LYS A 73 0.88 -0.36 -9.31
CA LYS A 73 -0.09 0.33 -10.18
C LYS A 73 -1.16 1.07 -9.37
N LEU A 74 -1.67 0.44 -8.31
CA LEU A 74 -2.67 1.04 -7.43
C LEU A 74 -2.11 2.27 -6.70
N VAL A 75 -0.90 2.17 -6.13
CA VAL A 75 -0.19 3.26 -5.48
C VAL A 75 -0.02 4.42 -6.44
N GLN A 76 0.55 4.17 -7.63
CA GLN A 76 0.76 5.20 -8.66
C GLN A 76 -0.56 5.89 -9.06
N ALA A 77 -1.65 5.14 -9.23
CA ALA A 77 -2.96 5.70 -9.51
C ALA A 77 -3.50 6.59 -8.37
N TYR A 78 -3.35 6.17 -7.11
CA TYR A 78 -3.75 6.99 -5.96
C TYR A 78 -2.87 8.22 -5.81
N VAL A 79 -1.55 8.09 -5.96
CA VAL A 79 -0.62 9.22 -5.95
C VAL A 79 -1.06 10.23 -7.01
N GLY A 80 -1.12 9.83 -8.28
CA GLY A 80 -1.52 10.73 -9.37
C GLY A 80 -2.88 11.41 -9.14
N ARG A 81 -3.87 10.70 -8.57
CA ARG A 81 -5.17 11.28 -8.21
C ARG A 81 -5.11 12.27 -7.05
N ASN A 82 -4.32 11.99 -6.01
CA ASN A 82 -4.20 12.91 -4.87
C ASN A 82 -3.36 14.13 -5.22
N LEU A 83 -2.36 13.99 -6.12
CA LEU A 83 -1.56 15.12 -6.60
C LEU A 83 -2.36 16.03 -7.55
N LYS A 84 -3.17 15.46 -8.45
CA LYS A 84 -4.02 16.24 -9.37
C LYS A 84 -5.19 16.96 -8.69
N LYS A 85 -5.60 16.55 -7.49
CA LYS A 85 -6.69 17.20 -6.75
C LYS A 85 -6.30 18.54 -6.10
N GLY A 86 -5.03 18.94 -6.19
CA GLY A 86 -4.53 20.21 -5.69
C GLY A 86 -4.11 21.21 -6.76
N SER A 87 -4.53 21.01 -8.03
CA SER A 87 -4.30 21.96 -9.13
C SER A 87 -5.60 22.66 -9.50
#